data_AF-A0A963TZQ4-F1
#
_entry.id   AF-A0A963TZQ4-F1
#
_cell.length_a   1.000
_cell.length_b   1.000
_cell.length_c   1.000
_cell.angle_alpha   90.00
_cell.angle_beta   90.00
_cell.angle_gamma   90.00
#
_symmetry.space_group_name_H-M   'P 1'
#
loop_
_entity.id
_entity.type
_entity.pdbx_description
1 polymer ?
#
loop_
_entity_poly.entity_id
_entity_poly.type
_entity_poly.pdbx_seq_one_letter_code
_entity_poly.pdbx_strand_id
1 'polypeptide(L)'
;MSEFEYWRLCDQLSLVQAALLMSGHDPSNIEHEVERRAFAKQPPGYAACRQALIAAIETKCLRGYLDYDEGCDINGNSYSSLDAERSYVLTEGIGDWLFNRGVRSNFFLPESEAPKEYLDPANERFAPKLAAAIRAWEAVGDDRTIKGTPKQRLEKWLRLHAPEYGLTQKDGKPNESAIQQIAKIANWNLRGGAPTTLATQPPANANVVGKTAKVFKLKKHAANSGGASFELDDEIPF
;
A
#
# COMPACT_ATOMS: atom_id res chain seq x y z
N MET A 1 -3.51 17.57 -1.47
CA MET A 1 -2.26 17.52 -2.28
C MET A 1 -1.24 18.33 -1.51
N SER A 2 -0.05 17.78 -1.23
CA SER A 2 1.01 18.58 -0.62
C SER A 2 1.50 19.61 -1.63
N GLU A 3 2.11 20.70 -1.16
CA GLU A 3 2.65 21.77 -2.01
C GLU A 3 3.67 21.23 -3.04
N PHE A 4 4.38 20.16 -2.68
CA PHE A 4 5.29 19.41 -3.56
C PHE A 4 4.58 18.73 -4.73
N GLU A 5 3.36 18.22 -4.56
CA GLU A 5 2.67 17.41 -5.56
C GLU A 5 2.30 18.21 -6.82
N TYR A 6 2.16 19.54 -6.72
CA TYR A 6 1.88 20.38 -7.88
C TYR A 6 3.02 20.38 -8.90
N TRP A 7 4.27 20.20 -8.44
CA TRP A 7 5.44 20.10 -9.32
C TRP A 7 5.46 18.83 -10.17
N ARG A 8 4.66 17.80 -9.83
CA ARG A 8 4.49 16.60 -10.66
C ARG A 8 3.72 16.88 -11.95
N LEU A 9 3.01 18.00 -12.03
CA LEU A 9 2.27 18.41 -13.23
C LEU A 9 3.18 18.97 -14.32
N CYS A 10 4.44 19.27 -14.00
CA CYS A 10 5.39 19.84 -14.94
C CYS A 10 6.03 18.75 -15.81
N ASP A 11 5.95 18.90 -17.13
CA ASP A 11 6.65 18.02 -18.09
C ASP A 11 8.16 18.36 -18.19
N GLN A 12 8.51 19.59 -17.83
CA GLN A 12 9.88 20.10 -17.82
C GLN A 12 10.11 20.92 -16.56
N LEU A 13 11.32 20.84 -16.01
CA LEU A 13 11.74 21.59 -14.83
C LEU A 13 13.09 22.23 -15.11
N SER A 14 13.32 23.43 -14.56
CA SER A 14 14.67 24.00 -14.59
C SER A 14 15.64 23.12 -13.81
N LEU A 15 16.93 23.22 -14.10
CA LEU A 15 17.93 22.44 -13.34
C LEU A 15 17.90 22.79 -11.86
N VAL A 16 17.61 24.04 -11.53
CA VAL A 16 17.44 24.51 -10.15
C VAL A 16 16.25 23.80 -9.48
N GLN A 17 15.07 23.82 -10.11
CA GLN A 17 13.85 23.20 -9.59
C GLN A 17 14.04 21.69 -9.42
N ALA A 18 14.55 21.01 -10.45
CA ALA A 18 14.79 19.58 -10.42
C ALA A 18 15.80 19.18 -9.33
N ALA A 19 16.90 19.93 -9.19
CA ALA A 19 17.88 19.68 -8.15
C ALA A 19 17.30 19.86 -6.74
N LEU A 20 16.49 20.90 -6.53
CA LEU A 20 15.81 21.16 -5.26
C LEU A 20 14.86 20.02 -4.91
N LEU A 21 14.00 19.60 -5.85
CA LEU A 21 13.08 18.49 -5.67
C LEU A 21 13.81 17.16 -5.41
N MET A 22 14.91 16.91 -6.13
CA MET A 22 15.76 15.73 -5.89
C MET A 22 16.37 15.72 -4.49
N SER A 23 16.72 16.89 -3.95
CA SER A 23 17.25 17.07 -2.59
C SER A 23 16.18 17.15 -1.50
N GLY A 24 14.88 17.10 -1.86
CA GLY A 24 13.77 17.16 -0.92
C GLY A 24 13.40 18.56 -0.44
N HIS A 25 13.74 19.60 -1.21
CA HIS A 25 13.44 20.99 -0.91
C HIS A 25 12.42 21.56 -1.91
N ASP A 26 11.50 22.41 -1.42
CA ASP A 26 10.48 23.05 -2.25
C ASP A 26 11.09 24.20 -3.09
N PRO A 27 11.02 24.14 -4.43
CA PRO A 27 11.53 25.20 -5.29
C PRO A 27 10.90 26.58 -5.04
N SER A 28 9.61 26.63 -4.69
CA SER A 28 8.83 27.87 -4.56
C SER A 28 9.45 28.89 -3.60
N ASN A 29 10.21 28.40 -2.60
CA ASN A 29 10.78 29.24 -1.55
C ASN A 29 12.16 29.83 -1.89
N ILE A 30 12.93 29.17 -2.76
CA ILE A 30 14.38 29.44 -2.87
C ILE A 30 14.96 29.38 -4.30
N GLU A 31 14.15 29.06 -5.31
CA GLU A 31 14.66 28.86 -6.68
C GLU A 31 15.46 30.05 -7.23
N HIS A 32 14.99 31.29 -7.02
CA HIS A 32 15.65 32.49 -7.56
C HIS A 32 16.88 32.98 -6.78
N GLU A 33 17.15 32.37 -5.62
CA GLU A 33 18.22 32.81 -4.74
C GLU A 33 19.30 31.75 -4.54
N VAL A 34 18.97 30.47 -4.75
CA VAL A 34 19.86 29.37 -4.36
C VAL A 34 21.21 29.42 -5.09
N GLU A 35 21.23 29.84 -6.36
CA GLU A 35 22.47 30.02 -7.13
C GLU A 35 23.29 31.23 -6.67
N ARG A 36 22.64 32.26 -6.10
CA ARG A 36 23.32 33.46 -5.57
C ARG A 36 23.83 33.28 -4.14
N ARG A 37 23.36 32.25 -3.43
CA ARG A 37 23.80 31.96 -2.06
C ARG A 37 25.23 31.42 -2.06
N ALA A 38 25.99 31.80 -1.03
CA ALA A 38 27.28 31.18 -0.77
C ALA A 38 27.11 29.66 -0.62
N PHE A 39 28.10 28.88 -1.07
CA PHE A 39 28.04 27.41 -1.07
C PHE A 39 27.65 26.81 0.29
N ALA A 40 28.15 27.38 1.40
CA ALA A 40 27.82 26.95 2.76
C ALA A 40 26.36 27.23 3.19
N LYS A 41 25.65 28.09 2.46
CA LYS A 41 24.24 28.44 2.70
C LYS A 41 23.28 27.77 1.70
N GLN A 42 23.81 26.99 0.76
CA GLN A 42 22.98 26.20 -0.14
C GLN A 42 22.37 25.01 0.61
N PRO A 43 21.16 24.57 0.22
CA PRO A 43 20.56 23.40 0.83
C PRO A 43 21.45 22.16 0.68
N PRO A 44 21.45 21.26 1.67
CA PRO A 44 22.25 20.04 1.63
C PRO A 44 21.88 19.20 0.40
N GLY A 45 22.89 18.70 -0.32
CA GLY A 45 22.68 17.86 -1.50
C GLY A 45 22.36 18.60 -2.79
N TYR A 46 21.90 19.86 -2.73
CA TYR A 46 21.55 20.65 -3.92
C TYR A 46 22.66 20.69 -4.98
N ALA A 47 23.88 21.06 -4.57
CA ALA A 47 25.02 21.16 -5.49
C ALA A 47 25.37 19.82 -6.15
N ALA A 48 25.24 18.71 -5.40
CA ALA A 48 25.49 17.37 -5.93
C ALA A 48 24.39 16.94 -6.91
N CYS A 49 23.12 17.19 -6.59
CA CYS A 49 21.99 16.91 -7.47
C CYS A 49 22.08 17.72 -8.76
N ARG A 50 22.39 19.02 -8.67
CA ARG A 50 22.59 19.89 -9.83
C ARG A 50 23.70 19.37 -10.73
N GLN A 51 24.87 19.08 -10.16
CA GLN A 51 25.99 18.54 -10.95
C GLN A 51 25.66 17.19 -11.60
N ALA A 52 24.91 16.33 -10.91
CA ALA A 52 24.47 15.06 -11.45
C ALA A 52 23.51 15.22 -12.64
N LEU A 53 22.60 16.20 -12.58
CA LEU A 53 21.69 16.52 -13.68
C LEU A 53 22.45 17.07 -14.90
N ILE A 54 23.39 18.00 -14.69
CA ILE A 54 24.24 18.54 -15.76
C ILE A 54 24.98 17.40 -16.46
N ALA A 55 25.68 16.57 -15.69
CA ALA A 55 26.42 15.43 -16.24
C ALA A 55 25.50 14.43 -16.95
N ALA A 56 24.28 14.22 -16.45
CA ALA A 56 23.32 13.32 -17.09
C ALA A 56 22.81 13.83 -18.44
N ILE A 57 22.65 15.15 -18.59
CA ILE A 57 22.25 15.76 -19.87
C ILE A 57 23.44 15.75 -20.85
N GLU A 58 24.65 16.10 -20.39
CA GLU A 58 25.86 16.05 -21.21
C GLU A 58 26.15 14.64 -21.75
N THR A 59 25.97 13.63 -20.90
CA THR A 59 26.14 12.21 -21.28
C THR A 59 24.94 11.64 -22.03
N LYS A 60 23.91 12.46 -22.32
CA LYS A 60 22.67 12.05 -23.00
C LYS A 60 21.91 10.93 -22.30
N CYS A 61 22.13 10.76 -21.00
CA CYS A 61 21.37 9.83 -20.16
C CYS A 61 19.97 10.38 -19.85
N LEU A 62 19.85 11.70 -19.75
CA LEU A 62 18.59 12.41 -19.59
C LEU A 62 18.36 13.35 -20.77
N ARG A 63 17.09 13.54 -21.14
CA ARG A 63 16.70 14.56 -22.13
C ARG A 63 16.59 15.91 -21.44
N GLY A 64 17.22 16.92 -22.00
CA GLY A 64 17.23 18.27 -21.47
C GLY A 64 18.00 19.22 -22.37
N TYR A 65 18.08 20.47 -21.94
CA TYR A 65 18.78 21.55 -22.61
C TYR A 65 19.65 22.29 -21.60
N LEU A 66 20.89 22.59 -22.02
CA LEU A 66 21.86 23.36 -21.24
C LEU A 66 22.10 24.67 -21.96
N ASP A 67 21.76 25.78 -21.29
CA ASP A 67 22.00 27.13 -21.77
C ASP A 67 23.33 27.63 -21.21
N TYR A 68 24.23 28.06 -22.09
CA TYR A 68 25.53 28.60 -21.71
C TYR A 68 25.60 30.07 -22.10
N ASP A 69 25.86 30.92 -21.11
CA ASP A 69 26.20 32.31 -21.34
C ASP A 69 27.68 32.40 -21.74
N GLU A 70 27.93 32.89 -22.95
CA GLU A 70 29.26 33.20 -23.45
C GLU A 70 29.61 34.66 -23.12
N GLY A 71 30.81 34.88 -22.57
CA GLY A 71 31.32 36.21 -22.26
C GLY A 71 32.82 36.32 -22.46
N CYS A 72 33.32 37.55 -22.41
CA CYS A 72 34.75 37.82 -22.42
C CYS A 72 35.13 38.58 -21.15
N ASP A 73 36.23 38.17 -20.51
CA ASP A 73 36.79 38.93 -19.39
C ASP A 73 37.45 40.24 -19.88
N ILE A 74 37.89 41.08 -18.94
CA ILE A 74 38.59 42.34 -19.24
C ILE A 74 39.92 42.15 -20.00
N ASN A 75 40.45 40.93 -20.04
CA ASN A 75 41.67 40.57 -20.75
C ASN A 75 41.38 39.98 -22.15
N GLY A 76 40.10 39.86 -22.53
CA GLY A 76 39.68 39.27 -23.80
C GLY A 76 39.64 37.73 -23.80
N ASN A 77 39.78 37.07 -22.65
CA ASN A 77 39.60 35.63 -22.56
C ASN A 77 38.11 35.30 -22.60
N SER A 78 37.72 34.42 -23.53
CA SER A 78 36.37 33.88 -23.58
C SER A 78 36.13 32.91 -22.43
N TYR A 79 34.98 33.01 -21.78
CA TYR A 79 34.47 32.03 -20.84
C TYR A 79 33.03 31.65 -21.18
N SER A 80 32.65 30.42 -20.83
CA SER A 80 31.27 29.96 -20.85
C SER A 80 30.84 29.63 -19.44
N SER A 81 29.66 30.13 -19.05
CA SER A 81 29.04 29.81 -17.76
C SER A 81 27.67 29.20 -18.01
N LEU A 82 27.36 28.10 -17.34
CA LEU A 82 26.05 27.48 -17.43
C LEU A 82 25.01 28.34 -16.70
N ASP A 83 23.92 28.72 -17.38
CA ASP A 83 22.74 29.32 -16.75
C ASP A 83 21.78 28.19 -16.33
N ALA A 84 21.83 27.82 -15.04
CA ALA A 84 20.99 26.77 -14.48
C ALA A 84 19.50 27.13 -14.40
N GLU A 85 19.14 28.42 -14.44
CA GLU A 85 17.74 28.88 -14.41
C GLU A 85 17.09 28.75 -15.79
N ARG A 86 17.86 28.96 -16.86
CA ARG A 86 17.40 28.77 -18.25
C ARG A 86 17.55 27.34 -18.77
N SER A 87 18.49 26.59 -18.19
CA SER A 87 18.66 25.18 -18.48
C SER A 87 17.53 24.34 -17.88
N TYR A 88 17.08 23.31 -18.59
CA TYR A 88 15.98 22.46 -18.14
C TYR A 88 16.21 20.97 -18.42
N VAL A 89 15.49 20.14 -17.67
CA VAL A 89 15.44 18.69 -17.84
C VAL A 89 13.98 18.26 -18.00
N LEU A 90 13.74 17.27 -18.86
CA LEU A 90 12.42 16.65 -18.97
C LEU A 90 12.19 15.75 -17.76
N THR A 91 10.99 15.80 -17.18
CA THR A 91 10.64 14.96 -16.03
C THR A 91 10.54 13.47 -16.42
N GLU A 92 10.23 13.20 -17.68
CA GLU A 92 10.27 11.87 -18.29
C GLU A 92 11.70 11.27 -18.18
N GLY A 93 11.81 10.15 -17.48
CA GLY A 93 13.06 9.38 -17.36
C GLY A 93 13.94 9.72 -16.16
N ILE A 94 13.66 10.80 -15.41
CA ILE A 94 14.40 11.09 -14.17
C ILE A 94 14.19 9.97 -13.15
N GLY A 95 12.96 9.47 -13.01
CA GLY A 95 12.63 8.35 -12.12
C GLY A 95 13.44 7.09 -12.44
N ASP A 96 13.42 6.64 -13.69
CA ASP A 96 14.18 5.47 -14.14
C ASP A 96 15.70 5.65 -13.94
N TRP A 97 16.20 6.85 -14.24
CA TRP A 97 17.60 7.20 -14.06
C TRP A 97 18.03 7.15 -12.59
N LEU A 98 17.21 7.65 -11.67
CA LEU A 98 17.44 7.56 -10.23
C LEU A 98 17.37 6.11 -9.74
N PHE A 99 16.36 5.37 -10.20
CA PHE A 99 16.16 3.97 -9.83
C PHE A 99 17.36 3.10 -10.23
N ASN A 100 17.88 3.29 -11.44
CA ASN A 100 19.06 2.58 -11.94
C ASN A 100 20.35 2.90 -11.16
N ARG A 101 20.38 4.05 -10.46
CA ARG A 101 21.48 4.44 -9.56
C ARG A 101 21.28 3.95 -8.12
N GLY A 102 20.24 3.17 -7.86
CA GLY A 102 19.93 2.61 -6.55
C GLY A 102 19.17 3.54 -5.62
N VAL A 103 18.70 4.69 -6.09
CA VAL A 103 17.83 5.57 -5.30
C VAL A 103 16.44 4.93 -5.26
N ARG A 104 15.91 4.69 -4.06
CA ARG A 104 14.63 3.98 -3.84
C ARG A 104 13.50 4.88 -3.38
N SER A 105 13.82 6.06 -2.86
CA SER A 105 12.85 7.06 -2.43
C SER A 105 13.32 8.42 -2.92
N ASN A 106 12.46 9.08 -3.70
CA ASN A 106 12.67 10.44 -4.19
C ASN A 106 11.33 10.99 -4.69
N PHE A 107 11.21 12.31 -4.82
CA PHE A 107 10.07 12.99 -5.43
C PHE A 107 9.68 12.41 -6.79
N PHE A 108 10.67 12.10 -7.63
CA PHE A 108 10.45 11.58 -8.99
C PHE A 108 10.15 10.08 -9.06
N LEU A 109 10.22 9.36 -7.94
CA LEU A 109 9.84 7.97 -7.87
C LEU A 109 8.38 7.89 -7.38
N PRO A 110 7.58 6.94 -7.89
CA PRO A 110 6.33 6.64 -7.22
C PRO A 110 6.66 6.32 -5.77
N GLU A 111 5.83 6.80 -4.83
CA GLU A 111 5.95 6.39 -3.44
C GLU A 111 5.83 4.86 -3.45
N SER A 112 6.98 4.18 -3.35
CA SER A 112 7.00 2.74 -3.18
C SER A 112 6.20 2.54 -1.91
N GLU A 113 5.02 1.92 -2.01
CA GLU A 113 4.34 1.39 -0.83
C GLU A 113 5.46 0.74 -0.02
N ALA A 114 5.74 1.29 1.16
CA ALA A 114 6.83 0.80 2.00
C ALA A 114 6.72 -0.72 2.01
N PRO A 115 7.83 -1.46 1.85
CA PRO A 115 7.77 -2.92 1.86
C PRO A 115 6.92 -3.32 3.05
N LYS A 116 5.76 -3.92 2.77
CA LYS A 116 4.71 -4.16 3.77
C LYS A 116 5.35 -4.98 4.88
N GLU A 117 5.75 -4.35 5.98
CA GLU A 117 6.57 -4.99 7.02
C GLU A 117 5.88 -6.24 7.57
N TYR A 118 4.55 -6.26 7.54
CA TYR A 118 3.70 -7.39 7.92
C TYR A 118 3.75 -8.59 6.95
N LEU A 119 4.35 -8.45 5.77
CA LEU A 119 4.62 -9.52 4.80
C LEU A 119 6.07 -10.02 4.84
N ASP A 120 6.95 -9.41 5.65
CA ASP A 120 8.34 -9.83 5.78
C ASP A 120 8.46 -11.02 6.76
N PRO A 121 8.93 -12.20 6.32
CA PRO A 121 9.14 -13.36 7.20
C PRO A 121 10.13 -13.11 8.35
N ALA A 122 11.01 -12.11 8.23
CA ALA A 122 11.97 -11.76 9.28
C ALA A 122 11.37 -10.87 10.38
N ASN A 123 10.15 -10.35 10.20
CA ASN A 123 9.49 -9.50 11.19
C ASN A 123 9.01 -10.34 12.39
N GLU A 124 9.24 -9.86 13.62
CA GLU A 124 8.75 -10.49 14.85
C GLU A 124 7.23 -10.70 14.87
N ARG A 125 6.48 -9.82 14.18
CA ARG A 125 5.02 -9.87 14.09
C ARG A 125 4.54 -10.59 12.83
N PHE A 126 5.43 -11.25 12.10
CA PHE A 126 5.06 -11.98 10.90
C PHE A 126 4.08 -13.11 11.21
N ALA A 127 2.94 -13.08 10.53
CA ALA A 127 1.93 -14.12 10.63
C ALA A 127 1.77 -14.83 9.28
N PRO A 128 2.27 -16.07 9.11
CA PRO A 128 2.26 -16.79 7.83
C PRO A 128 0.85 -16.92 7.22
N LYS A 129 -0.18 -17.10 8.06
CA LYS A 129 -1.58 -17.20 7.61
C LYS A 129 -2.12 -15.87 7.08
N LEU A 130 -1.72 -14.75 7.68
CA LEU A 130 -2.10 -13.42 7.21
C LEU A 130 -1.41 -13.12 5.89
N ALA A 131 -0.11 -13.39 5.81
CA ALA A 131 0.66 -13.25 4.56
C ALA A 131 0.05 -14.10 3.44
N ALA A 132 -0.32 -15.35 3.72
CA ALA A 132 -1.00 -16.21 2.75
C ALA A 132 -2.33 -15.62 2.26
N ALA A 133 -3.13 -15.05 3.16
CA ALA A 133 -4.41 -14.44 2.81
C ALA A 133 -4.22 -13.26 1.85
N ILE A 134 -3.27 -12.37 2.18
CA ILE A 134 -2.99 -11.16 1.41
C ILE A 134 -2.40 -11.51 0.06
N ARG A 135 -1.42 -12.42 0.01
CA ARG A 135 -0.79 -12.88 -1.24
C ARG A 135 -1.77 -13.61 -2.15
N ALA A 136 -2.63 -14.45 -1.60
CA ALA A 136 -3.69 -15.10 -2.37
C ALA A 136 -4.69 -14.08 -2.95
N TRP A 137 -5.05 -13.06 -2.15
CA TRP A 137 -5.94 -11.98 -2.58
C TRP A 137 -5.34 -11.15 -3.72
N GLU A 138 -4.07 -10.73 -3.57
CA GLU A 138 -3.31 -10.00 -4.60
C GLU A 138 -3.17 -10.81 -5.89
N ALA A 139 -2.93 -12.13 -5.78
CA ALA A 139 -2.67 -12.98 -6.94
C ALA A 139 -3.92 -13.38 -7.74
N VAL A 140 -5.07 -13.57 -7.08
CA VAL A 140 -6.28 -14.04 -7.77
C VAL A 140 -6.98 -12.90 -8.51
N GLY A 141 -7.06 -11.70 -7.92
CA GLY A 141 -7.71 -10.52 -8.51
C GLY A 141 -9.16 -10.74 -8.98
N ASP A 142 -9.79 -9.71 -9.56
CA ASP A 142 -11.16 -9.83 -10.13
C ASP A 142 -11.19 -10.24 -11.61
N ASP A 143 -10.19 -11.01 -12.07
CA ASP A 143 -10.18 -11.46 -13.47
C ASP A 143 -11.32 -12.45 -13.73
N ARG A 144 -12.36 -12.01 -14.45
CA ARG A 144 -13.56 -12.82 -14.72
C ARG A 144 -13.35 -13.86 -15.82
N THR A 145 -12.21 -13.83 -16.51
CA THR A 145 -11.87 -14.83 -17.54
C THR A 145 -11.48 -16.18 -16.93
N ILE A 146 -10.99 -16.17 -15.68
CA ILE A 146 -10.60 -17.38 -14.96
C ILE A 146 -11.85 -18.07 -14.40
N LYS A 147 -12.07 -19.33 -14.80
CA LYS A 147 -13.20 -20.14 -14.33
C LYS A 147 -13.18 -20.35 -12.81
N GLY A 148 -14.37 -20.29 -12.21
CA GLY A 148 -14.62 -20.58 -10.80
C GLY A 148 -14.93 -19.34 -9.96
N THR A 149 -15.47 -19.55 -8.76
CA THR A 149 -15.74 -18.43 -7.84
C THR A 149 -14.42 -17.87 -7.29
N PRO A 150 -14.37 -16.58 -6.87
CA PRO A 150 -13.20 -16.02 -6.20
C PRO A 150 -12.68 -16.92 -5.07
N LYS A 151 -13.57 -17.44 -4.23
CA LYS A 151 -13.24 -18.41 -3.18
C LYS A 151 -12.57 -19.68 -3.71
N GLN A 152 -13.10 -20.29 -4.78
CA GLN A 152 -12.49 -21.49 -5.37
C GLN A 152 -11.09 -21.22 -5.92
N ARG A 153 -10.90 -20.03 -6.53
CA ARG A 153 -9.59 -19.61 -7.05
C ARG A 153 -8.59 -19.35 -5.92
N LEU A 154 -9.03 -18.73 -4.83
CA LEU A 154 -8.24 -18.56 -3.60
C LEU A 154 -7.83 -19.91 -3.01
N GLU A 155 -8.75 -20.87 -2.87
CA GLU A 155 -8.42 -22.21 -2.39
C GLU A 155 -7.39 -22.92 -3.29
N LYS A 156 -7.52 -22.79 -4.61
CA LYS A 156 -6.57 -23.37 -5.56
C LYS A 156 -5.18 -22.74 -5.42
N TRP A 157 -5.10 -21.42 -5.30
CA TRP A 157 -3.83 -20.71 -5.12
C TRP A 157 -3.15 -21.07 -3.79
N LEU A 158 -3.93 -21.12 -2.70
CA LEU A 158 -3.42 -21.48 -1.37
C LEU A 158 -2.93 -22.93 -1.28
N ARG A 159 -3.56 -23.88 -1.99
CA ARG A 159 -3.06 -25.26 -2.08
C ARG A 159 -1.68 -25.33 -2.73
N LEU A 160 -1.48 -24.55 -3.80
CA LEU A 160 -0.23 -24.54 -4.55
C LEU A 160 0.94 -23.99 -3.70
N HIS A 161 0.66 -22.96 -2.89
CA HIS A 161 1.66 -22.31 -2.04
C HIS A 161 1.58 -22.76 -0.57
N ALA A 162 0.88 -23.85 -0.28
CA ALA A 162 0.68 -24.32 1.10
C ALA A 162 2.00 -24.55 1.87
N PRO A 163 3.07 -25.11 1.27
CA PRO A 163 4.34 -25.28 1.96
C PRO A 163 5.00 -23.98 2.41
N GLU A 164 4.86 -22.91 1.62
CA GLU A 164 5.53 -21.61 1.85
C GLU A 164 4.99 -20.90 3.08
N TYR A 165 3.70 -21.09 3.38
CA TYR A 165 3.01 -20.41 4.47
C TYR A 165 2.72 -21.33 5.66
N GLY A 166 3.38 -22.50 5.73
CA GLY A 166 3.16 -23.48 6.80
C GLY A 166 1.73 -24.01 6.86
N LEU A 167 1.03 -24.04 5.71
CA LEU A 167 -0.32 -24.58 5.56
C LEU A 167 -0.31 -26.07 5.20
N THR A 168 0.73 -26.79 5.60
CA THR A 168 0.86 -28.24 5.45
C THR A 168 0.70 -28.95 6.79
N GLN A 169 0.17 -30.16 6.75
CA GLN A 169 0.10 -31.06 7.89
C GLN A 169 1.46 -31.76 8.09
N LYS A 170 1.61 -32.50 9.21
CA LYS A 170 2.83 -33.27 9.52
C LYS A 170 3.20 -34.28 8.42
N ASP A 171 2.22 -34.73 7.64
CA ASP A 171 2.41 -35.69 6.54
C ASP A 171 2.76 -34.99 5.20
N GLY A 172 3.01 -33.68 5.21
CA GLY A 172 3.31 -32.88 4.02
C GLY A 172 2.10 -32.55 3.15
N LYS A 173 0.90 -33.06 3.47
CA LYS A 173 -0.34 -32.76 2.75
C LYS A 173 -0.89 -31.37 3.11
N PRO A 174 -1.56 -30.66 2.18
CA PRO A 174 -2.19 -29.37 2.48
C PRO A 174 -3.24 -29.47 3.59
N ASN A 175 -3.22 -28.51 4.53
CA ASN A 175 -4.21 -28.41 5.60
C ASN A 175 -5.49 -27.75 5.07
N GLU A 176 -6.40 -28.57 4.54
CA GLU A 176 -7.62 -28.07 3.89
C GLU A 176 -8.53 -27.24 4.80
N SER A 177 -8.58 -27.54 6.10
CA SER A 177 -9.37 -26.73 7.03
C SER A 177 -8.84 -25.30 7.13
N ALA A 178 -7.52 -25.15 7.26
CA ALA A 178 -6.87 -23.84 7.31
C ALA A 178 -7.01 -23.08 5.97
N ILE A 179 -6.83 -23.78 4.84
CA ILE A 179 -6.99 -23.20 3.50
C ILE A 179 -8.41 -22.67 3.30
N GLN A 180 -9.43 -23.44 3.67
CA GLN A 180 -10.82 -23.01 3.56
C GLN A 180 -11.14 -21.81 4.45
N GLN A 181 -10.56 -21.74 5.66
CA GLN A 181 -10.74 -20.60 6.54
C GLN A 181 -10.11 -19.33 5.94
N ILE A 182 -8.87 -19.42 5.44
CA ILE A 182 -8.18 -18.30 4.81
C ILE A 182 -8.93 -17.85 3.55
N ALA A 183 -9.36 -18.79 2.70
CA ALA A 183 -10.13 -18.47 1.51
C ALA A 183 -11.49 -17.82 1.82
N LYS A 184 -12.13 -18.15 2.95
CA LYS A 184 -13.34 -17.46 3.42
C LYS A 184 -13.04 -16.01 3.82
N ILE A 185 -11.95 -15.78 4.57
CA ILE A 185 -11.55 -14.45 5.02
C ILE A 185 -11.16 -13.56 3.84
N ALA A 186 -10.41 -14.11 2.88
CA ALA A 186 -9.92 -13.38 1.70
C ALA A 186 -10.99 -13.22 0.59
N ASN A 187 -12.14 -13.87 0.67
CA ASN A 187 -13.14 -13.80 -0.40
C ASN A 187 -13.89 -12.46 -0.39
N TRP A 188 -13.61 -11.59 -1.38
CA TRP A 188 -14.29 -10.30 -1.55
C TRP A 188 -15.71 -10.41 -2.10
N ASN A 189 -16.12 -11.56 -2.65
CA ASN A 189 -17.46 -11.74 -3.18
C ASN A 189 -18.40 -12.34 -2.13
N LEU A 190 -19.24 -11.47 -1.56
CA LEU A 190 -20.15 -11.78 -0.45
C LEU A 190 -21.45 -12.50 -0.88
N ARG A 191 -21.73 -12.65 -2.18
CA ARG A 191 -23.02 -13.19 -2.68
C ARG A 191 -23.18 -14.72 -2.56
N GLY A 192 -22.27 -15.42 -1.90
CA GLY A 192 -22.21 -16.89 -1.92
C GLY A 192 -22.36 -17.59 -0.58
N GLY A 193 -23.06 -17.01 0.41
CA GLY A 193 -22.89 -17.42 1.80
C GLY A 193 -24.08 -17.36 2.75
N ALA A 194 -25.31 -17.67 2.33
CA ALA A 194 -26.36 -18.15 3.24
C ALA A 194 -27.42 -18.95 2.47
N PRO A 195 -27.86 -20.14 2.92
CA PRO A 195 -29.12 -20.68 2.45
C PRO A 195 -30.23 -19.74 2.92
N THR A 196 -31.14 -19.35 2.02
CA THR A 196 -32.39 -18.69 2.39
C THR A 196 -33.11 -19.59 3.37
N THR A 197 -33.11 -19.25 4.66
CA THR A 197 -34.06 -19.80 5.63
C THR A 197 -35.44 -19.40 5.14
N LEU A 198 -36.08 -20.31 4.40
CA LEU A 198 -37.51 -20.24 4.15
C LEU A 198 -38.17 -20.18 5.52
N ALA A 199 -38.76 -19.03 5.84
CA ALA A 199 -39.67 -18.89 6.95
C ALA A 199 -40.91 -19.73 6.64
N THR A 200 -40.84 -21.04 6.87
CA THR A 200 -42.04 -21.86 6.98
C THR A 200 -42.64 -21.57 8.34
N GLN A 201 -43.58 -20.63 8.36
CA GLN A 201 -44.48 -20.45 9.49
C GLN A 201 -45.12 -21.81 9.84
N PRO A 202 -45.10 -22.27 11.09
CA PRO A 202 -45.93 -23.40 11.49
C PRO A 202 -47.41 -22.98 11.42
N PRO A 203 -48.30 -23.81 10.84
CA PRO A 203 -49.71 -23.47 10.74
C PRO A 203 -50.35 -23.40 12.14
N ALA A 204 -51.12 -22.33 12.36
CA ALA A 204 -51.96 -22.15 13.53
C ALA A 204 -53.07 -23.22 13.59
N ASN A 205 -53.32 -23.71 14.79
CA ASN A 205 -54.15 -24.85 15.16
C ASN A 205 -55.63 -24.79 14.74
N ALA A 206 -56.20 -25.96 14.42
CA ALA A 206 -57.62 -26.26 14.65
C ALA A 206 -57.80 -27.73 15.09
N ASN A 207 -58.58 -27.90 16.15
CA ASN A 207 -58.85 -29.10 16.96
C ASN A 207 -59.35 -30.34 16.20
N VAL A 208 -58.87 -31.55 16.54
CA VAL A 208 -59.68 -32.79 16.66
C VAL A 208 -59.05 -33.79 17.67
N VAL A 209 -59.75 -33.97 18.80
CA VAL A 209 -60.06 -35.21 19.55
C VAL A 209 -59.00 -36.33 19.73
N GLY A 210 -58.67 -36.62 20.99
CA GLY A 210 -58.78 -38.00 21.52
C GLY A 210 -57.53 -38.72 22.05
N LYS A 211 -57.58 -38.98 23.36
CA LYS A 211 -57.12 -40.19 24.09
C LYS A 211 -55.68 -40.25 24.69
N THR A 212 -55.74 -40.36 26.03
CA THR A 212 -54.98 -41.24 26.95
C THR A 212 -53.54 -40.91 27.35
N ALA A 213 -53.45 -40.27 28.52
CA ALA A 213 -52.59 -40.55 29.69
C ALA A 213 -51.37 -41.49 29.55
N LYS A 214 -50.22 -41.01 30.03
CA LYS A 214 -49.56 -41.57 31.23
C LYS A 214 -48.57 -40.57 31.86
N VAL A 215 -48.55 -40.63 33.18
CA VAL A 215 -47.91 -39.78 34.19
C VAL A 215 -46.44 -40.18 34.39
N PHE A 216 -45.52 -39.25 34.72
CA PHE A 216 -44.75 -39.26 35.98
C PHE A 216 -43.69 -38.12 36.10
N LYS A 217 -43.99 -37.21 37.03
CA LYS A 217 -43.15 -36.50 38.03
C LYS A 217 -41.83 -35.81 37.64
N LEU A 218 -41.94 -34.49 37.53
CA LEU A 218 -41.43 -33.46 38.47
C LEU A 218 -40.23 -33.82 39.39
N LYS A 219 -39.15 -33.02 39.27
CA LYS A 219 -38.47 -32.45 40.44
C LYS A 219 -38.30 -30.94 40.22
N LYS A 220 -39.11 -30.17 40.97
CA LYS A 220 -38.88 -28.75 41.25
C LYS A 220 -37.77 -28.67 42.30
N HIS A 221 -36.83 -27.76 42.10
CA HIS A 221 -36.32 -26.96 43.20
C HIS A 221 -36.71 -25.51 42.94
N ALA A 222 -37.58 -25.01 43.82
CA ALA A 222 -37.81 -23.61 44.15
C ALA A 222 -36.51 -22.99 44.71
N ALA A 223 -36.30 -21.70 44.90
CA ALA A 223 -36.88 -20.41 44.52
C ALA A 223 -36.02 -19.39 45.29
N ASN A 224 -35.72 -18.23 44.69
CA ASN A 224 -35.54 -16.91 45.32
C ASN A 224 -35.00 -15.97 44.23
N SER A 225 -35.73 -14.99 43.67
CA SER A 225 -36.40 -13.80 44.23
C SER A 225 -35.45 -12.71 44.71
N GLY A 226 -35.53 -11.54 44.04
CA GLY A 226 -34.88 -10.27 44.38
C GLY A 226 -33.72 -10.00 43.42
N GLY A 227 -33.61 -8.91 42.70
CA GLY A 227 -34.34 -7.64 42.63
C GLY A 227 -33.65 -6.79 41.54
N ALA A 228 -34.27 -5.66 41.21
CA ALA A 228 -33.79 -4.55 40.37
C ALA A 228 -32.30 -4.18 40.58
N SER A 229 -31.56 -3.46 39.74
CA SER A 229 -31.76 -2.68 38.51
C SER A 229 -30.36 -2.27 38.02
N PHE A 230 -30.24 -2.01 36.72
CA PHE A 230 -29.41 -1.02 36.04
C PHE A 230 -28.36 -0.22 36.87
N GLU A 231 -27.07 -0.32 36.50
CA GLU A 231 -26.12 0.79 36.53
C GLU A 231 -25.00 0.54 35.50
N LEU A 232 -24.91 1.46 34.54
CA LEU A 232 -23.73 1.73 33.70
C LEU A 232 -22.71 2.44 34.59
N ASP A 233 -21.45 2.03 34.55
CA ASP A 233 -20.33 2.93 34.20
C ASP A 233 -18.98 2.20 34.26
N ASP A 234 -18.18 2.51 33.24
CA ASP A 234 -16.77 2.86 33.28
C ASP A 234 -15.79 1.97 34.07
N GLU A 235 -14.92 1.27 33.33
CA GLU A 235 -13.49 1.63 33.22
C GLU A 235 -12.74 0.51 32.51
N ILE A 236 -12.30 0.78 31.27
CA ILE A 236 -11.29 -0.01 30.56
C ILE A 236 -9.95 0.67 30.84
N PRO A 237 -9.01 0.05 31.58
CA PRO A 237 -7.67 0.60 31.70
C PRO A 237 -6.80 0.14 30.51
N PHE A 238 -6.09 1.12 29.95
CA PHE A 238 -5.12 1.04 28.85
C PHE A 238 -3.97 0.05 29.10
#